data_AF-A0A7J9BR87-F1
#
_entry.id   AF-A0A7J9BR87-F1
#
_cell.length_a   1.000
_cell.length_b   1.000
_cell.length_c   1.000
_cell.angle_alpha   90.00
_cell.angle_beta   90.00
_cell.angle_gamma   90.00
#
_symmetry.space_group_name_H-M   'P 1'
#
loop_
_entity.id
_entity.type
_entity.pdbx_description
1 polymer ?
#
loop_
_entity_poly.entity_id
_entity_poly.type
_entity_poly.pdbx_seq_one_letter_code
_entity_poly.pdbx_strand_id
1 'polypeptide(L)' 'MLRLASKWLLGLMSREIPSQPVQIFPRLYHENSIDHYNNPRNVGSFDKNDLNINTSLVGARACGDVM' A
#
# COMPACT_ATOMS: atom_id res chain seq x y z
N MET A 1 -0.85 -11.33 48.46
CA MET A 1 -0.36 -12.64 47.97
C MET A 1 -1.49 -13.56 47.48
N LEU A 2 -2.57 -13.80 48.24
CA LEU A 2 -3.64 -14.74 47.84
C LEU A 2 -4.46 -14.35 46.59
N ARG A 3 -4.62 -13.05 46.30
CA ARG A 3 -5.42 -12.55 45.16
C ARG A 3 -4.75 -12.76 43.78
N LEU A 4 -3.44 -13.01 43.75
CA LEU A 4 -2.71 -13.25 42.50
C LEU A 4 -2.87 -14.71 42.04
N ALA A 5 -2.84 -15.65 42.99
CA ALA A 5 -3.06 -17.07 42.72
C ALA A 5 -4.48 -17.36 42.22
N SER A 6 -5.49 -16.68 42.77
CA SER A 6 -6.89 -16.83 42.31
C SER A 6 -7.10 -16.39 40.87
N LYS A 7 -6.39 -15.34 40.42
CA LYS A 7 -6.47 -14.87 39.03
C LYS A 7 -5.81 -15.83 38.04
N TRP A 8 -4.77 -16.54 38.47
CA TRP A 8 -4.09 -17.57 37.67
C TRP A 8 -4.98 -18.81 37.48
N LEU A 9 -5.68 -19.23 38.55
CA LEU A 9 -6.60 -20.38 38.51
C LEU A 9 -7.88 -20.11 37.69
N LEU A 10 -8.39 -18.87 37.71
CA LEU A 10 -9.62 -18.47 37.01
C LEU A 10 -9.42 -18.14 35.53
N GLY A 11 -8.21 -18.28 34.96
CA GLY A 11 -7.96 -18.00 33.53
C GLY A 11 -8.17 -16.54 33.11
N LEU A 12 -8.37 -15.61 34.06
CA LEU A 12 -8.68 -14.20 33.83
C LEU A 12 -7.44 -13.33 33.56
N MET A 13 -6.30 -13.94 33.22
CA MET A 13 -5.17 -13.19 32.66
C MET A 13 -5.42 -13.00 31.17
N SER A 14 -6.20 -11.97 30.82
CA SER A 14 -6.15 -11.40 29.48
C SER A 14 -4.68 -11.10 29.18
N ARG A 15 -4.09 -11.87 28.26
CA ARG A 15 -2.81 -11.51 27.66
C ARG A 15 -3.02 -10.18 26.96
N GLU A 16 -2.70 -9.08 27.63
CA GLU A 16 -2.43 -7.83 26.93
C GLU A 16 -1.22 -8.11 26.04
N ILE A 17 -1.48 -8.37 24.77
CA ILE A 17 -0.44 -8.42 23.75
C ILE A 17 0.07 -6.98 23.68
N PRO A 18 1.32 -6.69 24.06
CA PRO A 18 1.86 -5.35 23.86
C PRO A 18 1.75 -5.06 22.37
N SER A 19 0.90 -4.08 22.02
CA SER A 19 0.79 -3.60 20.65
C SER A 19 2.18 -3.08 20.26
N GLN A 20 2.84 -3.79 19.35
CA GLN A 20 4.12 -3.34 18.82
C GLN A 20 3.93 -1.92 18.27
N PRO A 21 4.82 -0.96 18.58
CA PRO A 21 4.75 0.35 17.95
C PRO A 21 4.87 0.15 16.45
N VAL A 22 3.85 0.58 15.70
CA VAL A 22 3.87 0.52 14.23
C VAL A 22 5.03 1.40 13.76
N GLN A 23 6.09 0.76 13.29
CA GLN A 23 7.22 1.47 12.68
C GLN A 23 6.76 1.98 11.31
N ILE A 24 6.47 3.28 11.21
CA ILE A 24 6.15 3.92 9.94
C ILE A 24 7.47 4.22 9.24
N PHE A 25 7.82 3.39 8.26
CA PHE A 25 8.95 3.68 7.38
C PHE A 25 8.54 4.74 6.34
N PRO A 26 9.33 5.81 6.15
CA PRO A 26 9.05 6.79 5.11
C PRO A 26 9.15 6.12 3.74
N ARG A 27 8.24 6.47 2.83
CA ARG A 27 8.32 6.03 1.44
C ARG A 27 9.44 6.80 0.74
N LEU A 28 10.39 6.07 0.17
CA LEU A 28 11.56 6.63 -0.49
C LEU A 28 11.29 6.86 -1.98
N TYR A 29 10.41 7.81 -2.28
CA TYR A 29 10.17 8.23 -3.66
C TYR A 29 11.25 9.22 -4.11
N HIS A 30 11.72 9.07 -5.34
CA HIS A 30 12.60 10.04 -5.97
C HIS A 30 11.80 11.31 -6.34
N GLU A 31 12.41 12.49 -6.23
CA GLU A 31 11.75 13.78 -6.50
C GLU A 31 11.09 13.82 -7.89
N ASN A 32 11.80 13.39 -8.93
CA ASN A 32 11.26 13.29 -10.29
C ASN A 32 10.00 12.43 -10.41
N SER A 33 9.87 11.37 -9.58
CA SER A 33 8.67 10.53 -9.58
C SER A 33 7.49 11.26 -8.97
N ILE A 34 7.73 12.03 -7.90
CA ILE A 34 6.71 12.83 -7.23
C ILE A 34 6.26 13.98 -8.14
N ASP A 35 7.21 14.66 -8.78
CA ASP A 35 6.90 15.73 -9.73
C ASP A 35 6.06 15.22 -10.90
N HIS A 36 6.46 14.13 -11.55
CA HIS A 36 5.69 13.60 -12.68
C HIS A 36 4.30 13.09 -12.27
N TYR A 37 4.15 12.60 -11.04
CA TYR A 37 2.85 12.22 -10.50
C TYR A 37 1.93 13.44 -10.28
N ASN A 38 2.46 14.52 -9.71
CA ASN A 38 1.69 15.73 -9.42
C ASN A 38 1.44 16.59 -10.69
N ASN A 39 2.37 16.55 -11.65
CA ASN A 39 2.35 17.31 -12.89
C ASN A 39 2.52 16.35 -14.09
N PRO A 40 1.51 15.53 -14.40
CA PRO A 40 1.62 14.52 -15.46
C PRO A 40 1.72 15.19 -16.83
N ARG A 41 2.58 14.63 -17.67
CA ARG A 41 2.85 15.11 -19.03
C ARG A 41 2.23 14.13 -20.02
N ASN A 42 1.72 14.64 -21.13
CA ASN A 42 1.18 13.83 -22.23
C ASN A 42 -0.04 12.97 -21.86
N VAL A 43 -0.86 13.43 -20.91
CA VAL A 43 -2.13 12.77 -20.60
C VAL A 43 -3.11 12.96 -21.75
N GLY A 44 -3.64 11.85 -22.28
CA GLY A 44 -4.60 11.85 -23.37
C GLY A 44 -4.55 10.54 -24.15
N SER A 45 -5.29 10.47 -25.26
CA SER A 45 -5.26 9.36 -26.19
C SER A 45 -5.27 9.87 -27.62
N PHE A 46 -4.57 9.17 -28.52
CA PHE A 46 -4.68 9.42 -29.95
C PHE A 46 -5.98 8.83 -30.52
N ASP A 47 -6.31 9.21 -31.76
CA ASP A 47 -7.42 8.57 -32.49
C ASP A 47 -7.09 7.09 -32.75
N LYS A 48 -8.06 6.22 -32.51
CA LYS A 48 -7.93 4.78 -32.69
C LYS A 48 -7.92 4.37 -34.16
N ASN A 49 -8.42 5.23 -35.04
CA ASN A 49 -8.50 4.96 -36.48
C ASN A 49 -7.32 5.52 -37.27
N ASP A 50 -6.38 6.22 -36.63
CA ASP A 50 -5.20 6.73 -37.32
C ASP A 50 -4.27 5.57 -37.71
N LEU A 51 -4.11 5.37 -39.02
CA LEU A 51 -3.28 4.32 -39.61
C LEU A 51 -1.79 4.43 -39.22
N ASN A 52 -1.35 5.58 -38.74
CA ASN A 52 0.04 5.81 -38.33
C ASN A 52 0.29 5.52 -36.84
N ILE A 53 -0.76 5.30 -36.04
CA ILE A 53 -0.65 5.19 -34.58
C ILE A 53 -1.20 3.84 -34.12
N ASN A 54 -0.33 3.06 -33.48
CA ASN A 54 -0.73 1.83 -32.82
C ASN A 54 -0.98 2.11 -31.33
N THR A 55 -2.12 1.67 -30.81
CA THR A 55 -2.43 1.70 -29.37
C THR A 55 -2.47 0.27 -28.83
N SER A 56 -1.74 0.01 -27.76
CA SER A 56 -1.79 -1.25 -27.02
C SER A 56 -2.10 -0.99 -25.55
N LEU A 57 -2.66 -1.98 -24.87
CA LEU A 57 -2.94 -1.93 -23.44
C LEU A 57 -2.18 -3.06 -22.75
N VAL A 58 -1.44 -2.73 -21.69
CA VAL A 58 -0.59 -3.69 -20.96
C VAL A 58 -0.90 -3.60 -19.48
N GLY A 59 -0.96 -4.71 -18.77
CA GLY A 59 -1.17 -4.70 -17.32
C GLY A 59 -0.96 -6.06 -16.68
N ALA A 60 -0.72 -6.07 -15.37
CA ALA A 60 -0.49 -7.27 -14.60
C ALA A 60 -1.42 -7.34 -13.39
N ARG A 61 -2.36 -8.30 -13.38
CA ARG A 61 -3.37 -8.43 -12.33
C ARG A 61 -2.80 -8.53 -10.91
N ALA A 62 -1.65 -9.18 -10.76
CA ALA A 62 -1.01 -9.38 -9.46
C ALA A 62 -0.50 -8.06 -8.84
N CYS A 63 -0.09 -7.10 -9.68
CA CYS A 63 0.46 -5.82 -9.26
C CYS A 63 -0.62 -4.74 -9.12
N GLY A 64 -1.78 -4.95 -9.73
CA GLY A 64 -2.90 -4.01 -9.67
C GLY A 64 -2.69 -2.75 -10.54
N ASP A 65 -1.83 -2.85 -11.55
CA ASP A 65 -1.48 -1.77 -12.45
C ASP A 65 -1.81 -2.10 -13.91
N VAL A 66 -2.08 -1.03 -14.67
CA VAL A 66 -2.27 -1.02 -16.12
C VAL A 66 -1.51 0.20 -16.64
N MET A 67 -0.82 0.01 -17.76
CA MET A 67 -0.12 1.04 -18.52
C MET A 67 -0.89 1.35 -19.81
#